data_AF-A0A521LJH3-F1
#
_entry.id   AF-A0A521LJH3-F1
#
_cell.length_a   1.000
_cell.length_b   1.000
_cell.length_c   1.000
_cell.angle_alpha   90.00
_cell.angle_beta   90.00
_cell.angle_gamma   90.00
#
_symmetry.space_group_name_H-M   'P 1'
#
loop_
_entity.id
_entity.type
_entity.pdbx_description
1 polymer ?
#
loop_
_entity_poly.entity_id
_entity_poly.type
_entity_poly.pdbx_seq_one_letter_code
_entity_poly.pdbx_strand_id
1 'polypeptide(L)' 'MIWQVANRTLADVIEVEPELRIYRDTGIALTERGHVRPEAGRFAEFLASAEGERIFVKWGWMRA' A
#
# COMPACT_ATOMS: atom_id res chain seq x y z
N MET A 1 -7.38 5.37 9.01
CA MET A 1 -7.62 5.85 10.38
C MET A 1 -6.34 6.51 10.89
N ILE A 2 -6.38 7.79 11.30
CA ILE A 2 -5.19 8.56 11.72
C ILE A 2 -5.13 8.78 13.24
N TRP A 3 -6.25 8.57 13.94
CA TRP A 3 -6.41 8.95 15.34
C TRP A 3 -5.53 8.15 16.31
N GLN A 4 -5.36 6.84 16.08
CA GLN A 4 -4.53 6.00 16.94
C GLN A 4 -3.03 6.36 16.86
N VAL A 5 -2.54 6.74 15.68
CA VAL A 5 -1.14 7.15 15.48
C VAL A 5 -0.81 8.41 16.29
N ALA A 6 -1.79 9.31 16.46
CA ALA A 6 -1.66 10.51 17.28
C ALA A 6 -1.81 10.24 18.79
N ASN A 7 -2.33 9.08 19.19
CA ASN A 7 -2.64 8.73 20.58
C ASN A 7 -2.02 7.37 20.97
N ARG A 8 -0.72 7.21 20.74
CA ARG A 8 -0.03 5.90 20.82
C ARG A 8 -0.09 5.20 22.17
N THR A 9 -0.30 5.94 23.26
CA THR A 9 -0.38 5.38 24.62
C THR A 9 -1.82 5.04 25.05
N LEU A 10 -2.81 5.37 24.22
CA LEU A 10 -4.24 5.25 24.53
C LEU A 10 -4.85 4.00 23.89
N ALA A 11 -4.17 3.39 22.91
CA ALA A 11 -4.69 2.23 22.20
C ALA A 11 -3.57 1.40 21.56
N ASP A 12 -3.63 0.09 21.80
CA ASP A 12 -2.74 -0.90 21.22
C ASP A 12 -3.21 -1.33 19.83
N VAL A 13 -2.26 -1.69 18.96
CA VAL A 13 -2.57 -2.40 17.72
C VAL A 13 -2.55 -3.89 18.05
N ILE A 14 -3.69 -4.56 17.88
CA ILE A 14 -3.82 -5.99 18.10
C ILE A 14 -3.96 -6.67 16.73
N GLU A 15 -3.07 -7.62 16.45
CA GLU A 15 -3.11 -8.44 15.25
C GLU A 15 -4.34 -9.36 15.29
N VAL A 16 -5.05 -9.46 14.16
CA VAL A 16 -6.14 -10.43 14.00
C VAL A 16 -5.57 -11.84 13.96
N GLU A 17 -6.29 -12.83 14.46
CA GLU A 17 -5.92 -14.24 14.41
C GLU A 17 -5.69 -14.69 12.96
N PRO A 18 -4.61 -15.43 12.64
CA PRO A 18 -4.26 -15.80 11.27
C PRO A 18 -5.41 -16.42 10.46
N GLU A 19 -6.25 -17.23 11.10
CA GLU A 19 -7.38 -17.93 10.49
C GLU A 19 -8.52 -17.00 10.08
N LEU A 20 -8.58 -15.79 10.66
CA LEU A 20 -9.60 -14.78 10.43
C LEU A 20 -9.08 -13.58 9.61
N ARG A 21 -7.79 -13.57 9.23
CA ARG A 21 -7.20 -12.47 8.47
C ARG A 21 -7.75 -12.42 7.06
N ILE A 22 -8.21 -11.25 6.66
CA ILE A 22 -8.61 -10.94 5.29
C ILE A 22 -7.69 -9.86 4.76
N TYR A 23 -6.92 -10.20 3.73
CA TYR A 23 -6.08 -9.25 3.01
C TYR A 23 -6.85 -8.63 1.84
N ARG A 24 -6.58 -7.35 1.57
CA ARG A 24 -7.04 -6.64 0.37
C ARG A 24 -5.81 -6.15 -0.38
N ASP A 25 -5.92 -6.12 -1.70
CA ASP A 25 -4.83 -5.69 -2.58
C ASP A 25 -4.70 -4.15 -2.64
N THR A 26 -3.67 -3.70 -3.35
CA THR A 26 -3.43 -2.29 -3.67
C THR A 26 -3.29 -2.11 -5.18
N GLY A 27 -4.38 -2.44 -5.89
CA GLY A 27 -4.44 -2.30 -7.34
C GLY A 27 -4.39 -0.83 -7.79
N ILE A 28 -3.67 -0.58 -8.89
CA ILE A 28 -3.66 0.72 -9.58
C ILE A 28 -4.13 0.55 -11.03
N ALA A 29 -4.74 1.59 -11.58
CA ALA A 29 -5.09 1.66 -12.99
C ALA A 29 -4.77 3.06 -13.52
N LEU A 30 -4.35 3.14 -14.78
CA LEU A 30 -4.26 4.42 -15.47
C LEU A 30 -5.65 4.80 -15.98
N THR A 31 -5.91 6.10 -16.03
CA THR A 31 -7.05 6.62 -16.79
C THR A 31 -6.74 6.59 -18.28
N GLU A 32 -7.75 6.68 -19.13
CA GLU A 32 -7.57 6.80 -20.60
C GLU A 32 -6.58 7.91 -20.99
N ARG A 33 -6.66 9.07 -20.31
CA ARG A 33 -5.72 10.17 -20.52
C ARG A 33 -4.33 9.90 -19.93
N GLY A 34 -4.25 9.07 -18.90
CA GLY A 34 -2.99 8.64 -18.30
C GLY A 34 -2.21 7.71 -19.21
N HIS A 35 -2.89 6.85 -19.98
CA HIS A 35 -2.23 5.92 -20.91
C HIS A 35 -1.38 6.62 -21.97
N VAL A 36 -1.77 7.81 -22.42
CA VAL A 36 -1.00 8.59 -23.40
C VAL A 36 0.11 9.45 -22.77
N ARG A 37 0.25 9.44 -21.44
CA ARG A 37 1.27 10.21 -20.71
C ARG A 37 2.40 9.29 -20.25
N PRO A 38 3.61 9.40 -20.83
CA PRO A 38 4.75 8.55 -20.47
C PRO A 38 5.10 8.61 -18.98
N GLU A 39 4.87 9.74 -18.31
CA GLU A 39 5.09 9.92 -16.87
C GLU A 39 4.22 8.99 -16.04
N ALA A 40 2.96 8.78 -16.45
CA ALA A 40 2.02 7.94 -15.73
C ALA A 40 2.42 6.45 -15.83
N GLY A 41 2.86 6.02 -17.02
CA GLY A 41 3.43 4.69 -17.23
C GLY A 41 4.68 4.46 -16.39
N ARG A 42 5.64 5.39 -16.44
CA ARG A 42 6.87 5.33 -15.63
C ARG A 42 6.59 5.28 -14.13
N PHE A 43 5.56 5.98 -13.66
CA PHE A 43 5.17 5.93 -12.26
C PHE A 43 4.55 4.59 -11.88
N ALA A 44 3.70 4.01 -12.73
CA ALA A 44 3.17 2.67 -12.51
C ALA A 44 4.29 1.60 -12.47
N GLU A 45 5.27 1.71 -13.37
CA GLU A 45 6.47 0.86 -13.37
C GLU A 45 7.30 1.02 -12.09
N PHE A 46 7.50 2.26 -11.64
CA PHE A 46 8.18 2.55 -10.39
C PHE A 46 7.48 1.90 -9.19
N LEU A 47 6.15 1.99 -9.11
CA LEU A 47 5.36 1.37 -8.04
C LEU A 47 5.52 -0.15 -8.02
N ALA A 48 5.67 -0.80 -9.19
CA ALA A 48 5.88 -2.24 -9.30
C ALA A 48 7.34 -2.69 -9.07
N SER A 49 8.29 -1.75 -9.02
CA SER A 49 9.72 -2.02 -8.85
C SER A 49 10.09 -2.45 -7.43
N ALA A 50 11.30 -2.98 -7.27
CA ALA A 50 11.85 -3.29 -5.95
C ALA A 50 12.01 -2.04 -5.05
N GLU A 51 12.16 -0.86 -5.65
CA GLU A 51 12.21 0.40 -4.88
C GLU A 51 10.83 0.80 -4.36
N GLY A 52 9.80 0.71 -5.22
CA GLY A 52 8.41 0.87 -4.81
C GLY A 52 8.05 -0.09 -3.69
N GLU A 53 8.40 -1.37 -3.82
CA GLU A 53 8.16 -2.41 -2.81
C GLU A 53 8.74 -2.05 -1.44
N ARG A 54 9.99 -1.55 -1.37
CA ARG A 54 10.63 -1.16 -0.10
C ARG A 54 9.84 -0.07 0.64
N ILE A 55 9.21 0.84 -0.09
CA ILE A 55 8.37 1.89 0.50
C ILE A 55 7.11 1.28 1.11
N PHE A 56 6.48 0.33 0.41
CA PHE A 56 5.25 -0.32 0.83
C PHE A 56 5.49 -1.27 2.02
N VAL A 57 6.59 -2.02 2.04
CA VAL A 57 6.98 -2.91 3.15
C VAL A 57 7.10 -2.16 4.48
N LYS A 58 7.62 -0.92 4.47
CA LYS A 58 7.70 -0.06 5.67
C LYS A 58 6.32 0.14 6.34
N TRP A 59 5.24 0.04 5.58
CA TRP A 59 3.86 0.25 6.03
C TRP A 59 3.06 -1.05 6.16
N GLY A 60 3.71 -2.21 6.17
CA GLY A 60 3.05 -3.50 6.41
C GLY A 60 2.41 -4.14 5.17
N TRP A 61 2.65 -3.59 3.97
CA TRP A 61 2.29 -4.26 2.73
C TRP A 61 3.25 -5.41 2.44
N MET A 62 2.71 -6.46 1.83
CA MET A 62 3.45 -7.67 1.45
C MET A 62 3.18 -7.98 -0.01
N ARG A 63 4.18 -8.51 -0.72
CA ARG A 63 3.98 -9.07 -2.05
C ARG A 63 3.42 -10.49 -1.89
N ALA A 64 2.30 -10.76 -2.55
CA ALA A 64 1.70 -12.09 -2.62
C ALA A 64 2.54 -13.03 -3.49
#